data_AF-A0A519HR15-F1
#
_entry.id   AF-A0A519HR15-F1
#
_cell.length_a   1.000
_cell.length_b   1.000
_cell.length_c   1.000
_cell.angle_alpha   90.00
_cell.angle_beta   90.00
_cell.angle_gamma   90.00
#
_symmetry.space_group_name_H-M   'P 1'
#
loop_
_entity.id
_entity.type
_entity.pdbx_description
1 polymer ?
#
loop_
_entity_poly.entity_id
_entity_poly.type
_entity_poly.pdbx_seq_one_letter_code
_entity_poly.pdbx_strand_id
1 'polypeptide(L)'
;MRPAAALIGVVAAASLFALATPLDDHRASVPVAEDIGNLETLLDERLLAGLWAPALPPGPPLPGYPVLRPDRARPLDKYVRHYTLVTLRSEEDLPFTTIDNPLPAGLAGRRIVGVLASPDIVGQPAGIVISQTGQLPKIFHGGCSVVNVIYDPQAGRLVSAWCNVPNL
;
A
#
# COMPACT_ATOMS: atom_id res chain seq x y z
N MET A 1 9.16 -50.00 76.10
CA MET A 1 9.84 -49.98 74.78
C MET A 1 8.88 -49.33 73.79
N ARG A 2 9.18 -48.14 73.28
CA ARG A 2 8.40 -47.44 72.24
C ARG A 2 9.37 -47.05 71.12
N PRO A 3 9.20 -47.57 69.89
CA PRO A 3 9.96 -47.07 68.75
C PRO A 3 9.14 -46.06 67.94
N ALA A 4 9.88 -45.03 67.50
CA ALA A 4 9.83 -44.33 66.21
C ALA A 4 8.48 -43.86 65.64
N ALA A 5 8.41 -42.54 65.42
CA ALA A 5 7.78 -41.98 64.22
C ALA A 5 8.76 -40.99 63.61
N ALA A 6 9.31 -41.37 62.46
CA ALA A 6 10.20 -40.57 61.63
C ALA A 6 9.39 -39.74 60.61
N LEU A 7 9.95 -38.59 60.25
CA LEU A 7 9.49 -37.66 59.21
C LEU A 7 9.33 -38.33 57.84
N ILE A 8 8.32 -37.91 57.07
CA ILE A 8 8.43 -37.72 55.60
C ILE A 8 7.62 -36.47 55.20
N GLY A 9 8.32 -35.48 54.64
CA GLY A 9 7.74 -34.27 54.08
C GLY A 9 7.17 -34.47 52.67
N VAL A 10 6.29 -33.56 52.27
CA VAL A 10 5.83 -33.41 50.88
C VAL A 10 6.01 -31.95 50.50
N VAL A 11 7.01 -31.68 49.67
CA VAL A 11 7.17 -30.38 48.99
C VAL A 11 6.30 -30.43 47.74
N ALA A 12 5.25 -29.61 47.71
CA ALA A 12 4.40 -29.45 46.53
C ALA A 12 5.13 -28.60 45.49
N ALA A 13 5.57 -29.24 44.39
CA ALA A 13 5.99 -28.53 43.18
C ALA A 13 4.75 -28.18 42.36
N ALA A 14 4.33 -26.92 42.40
CA ALA A 14 3.30 -26.40 41.51
C ALA A 14 3.90 -26.20 40.11
N SER A 15 3.59 -27.11 39.18
CA SER A 15 3.94 -26.98 37.77
C SER A 15 3.07 -25.90 37.11
N LEU A 16 3.63 -24.73 36.85
CA LEU A 16 3.04 -23.72 35.98
C LEU A 16 3.15 -24.21 34.53
N PHE A 17 2.06 -24.80 34.00
CA PHE A 17 1.89 -24.96 32.57
C PHE A 17 1.50 -23.60 31.97
N ALA A 18 2.50 -22.83 31.56
CA ALA A 18 2.29 -21.74 30.62
C ALA A 18 1.90 -22.36 29.28
N LEU A 19 0.59 -22.33 28.96
CA LEU A 19 0.11 -22.56 27.61
C LEU A 19 0.64 -21.42 26.76
N ALA A 20 1.78 -21.65 26.10
CA ALA A 20 2.19 -20.83 24.98
C ALA A 20 1.12 -20.99 23.90
N THR A 21 0.20 -20.03 23.81
CA THR A 21 -0.63 -19.87 22.62
C THR A 21 0.33 -19.80 21.44
N PRO A 22 0.18 -20.63 20.40
CA PRO A 22 0.97 -20.45 19.19
C PRO A 22 0.74 -19.00 18.75
N LEU A 23 1.83 -18.24 18.56
CA LEU A 23 1.76 -16.97 17.85
C LEU A 23 1.06 -17.31 16.54
N ASP A 24 -0.16 -16.82 16.36
CA ASP A 24 -0.83 -16.82 15.08
C ASP A 24 0.15 -16.17 14.11
N ASP A 25 0.74 -17.00 13.26
CA ASP A 25 1.63 -16.61 12.19
C ASP A 25 0.75 -15.74 11.27
N HIS A 26 0.76 -14.43 11.55
CA HIS A 26 -0.10 -13.44 10.91
C HIS A 26 0.24 -13.44 9.43
N ARG A 27 -0.41 -14.31 8.66
CA ARG A 27 -0.42 -14.23 7.21
C ARG A 27 -0.73 -12.79 6.87
N ALA A 28 0.20 -12.15 6.16
CA ALA A 28 -0.02 -10.82 5.63
C ALA A 28 -1.39 -10.82 4.95
N SER A 29 -2.33 -10.07 5.51
CA SER A 29 -3.68 -10.04 4.99
C SER A 29 -3.61 -9.51 3.56
N VAL A 30 -4.11 -10.26 2.59
CA VAL A 30 -4.20 -9.79 1.20
C VAL A 30 -5.54 -9.07 0.98
N PRO A 31 -5.62 -8.13 0.01
CA PRO A 31 -6.89 -7.58 -0.43
C PRO A 31 -7.86 -8.68 -0.88
N VAL A 32 -9.15 -8.52 -0.60
CA VAL A 32 -10.19 -9.40 -1.13
C VAL A 32 -10.62 -8.93 -2.53
N ALA A 33 -11.11 -9.86 -3.36
CA ALA A 33 -11.43 -9.58 -4.77
C ALA A 33 -12.49 -8.49 -4.96
N GLU A 34 -13.49 -8.43 -4.08
CA GLU A 34 -14.54 -7.41 -4.11
C GLU A 34 -13.97 -6.00 -3.91
N ASP A 35 -13.10 -5.83 -2.91
CA ASP A 35 -12.44 -4.54 -2.65
C ASP A 35 -11.57 -4.09 -3.82
N ILE A 36 -10.90 -5.04 -4.50
CA ILE A 36 -10.11 -4.74 -5.70
C ILE A 36 -11.01 -4.32 -6.87
N GLY A 37 -12.16 -4.99 -7.07
CA GLY A 37 -13.11 -4.60 -8.10
C GLY A 37 -13.68 -3.18 -7.89
N ASN A 38 -14.00 -2.84 -6.64
CA ASN A 38 -14.45 -1.49 -6.27
C ASN A 38 -13.36 -0.45 -6.50
N LEU A 39 -12.12 -0.77 -6.12
CA LEU A 39 -10.95 0.07 -6.38
C LEU A 39 -10.72 0.30 -7.88
N GLU A 40 -10.70 -0.76 -8.69
CA GLU A 40 -10.47 -0.64 -10.14
C GLU A 40 -11.57 0.18 -10.84
N THR A 41 -12.83 0.05 -10.41
CA THR A 41 -13.94 0.87 -10.93
C THR A 41 -13.69 2.36 -10.69
N LEU A 42 -13.34 2.74 -9.45
CA LEU A 42 -13.06 4.14 -9.11
C LEU A 42 -11.78 4.66 -9.78
N LEU A 43 -10.77 3.81 -9.95
CA LEU A 43 -9.54 4.19 -10.64
C LEU A 43 -9.77 4.43 -12.13
N ASP A 44 -10.57 3.60 -12.80
CA ASP A 44 -10.83 3.77 -14.23
C ASP A 44 -11.50 5.12 -14.50
N GLU A 45 -12.53 5.48 -13.72
CA GLU A 45 -13.17 6.80 -13.77
C GLU A 45 -12.15 7.94 -13.55
N ARG A 46 -11.29 7.80 -12.54
CA ARG A 46 -10.32 8.83 -12.17
C ARG A 46 -9.19 9.00 -13.21
N LEU A 47 -8.72 7.89 -13.79
CA LEU A 47 -7.71 7.88 -14.84
C LEU A 47 -8.27 8.46 -16.15
N LEU A 48 -9.50 8.11 -16.51
CA LEU A 48 -10.22 8.67 -17.66
C LEU A 48 -10.46 10.18 -17.51
N ALA A 49 -10.78 10.64 -16.30
CA ALA A 49 -10.87 12.06 -15.98
C ALA A 49 -9.51 12.79 -16.08
N GLY A 50 -8.42 12.04 -16.16
CA GLY A 50 -7.06 12.52 -16.26
C GLY A 50 -6.48 12.82 -14.89
N LEU A 51 -5.89 11.82 -14.23
CA LEU A 51 -4.95 12.09 -13.13
C LEU A 51 -3.85 13.00 -13.67
N TRP A 52 -3.86 14.24 -13.22
CA TRP A 52 -2.84 15.22 -13.52
C TRP A 52 -1.66 14.94 -12.58
N ALA A 53 -0.43 14.86 -13.11
CA ALA A 53 0.69 15.37 -12.33
C ALA A 53 0.30 16.79 -11.88
N PRO A 54 0.56 17.22 -10.63
CA PRO A 54 0.35 18.62 -10.27
C PRO A 54 1.05 19.45 -11.32
N ALA A 55 0.26 20.06 -12.20
CA ALA A 55 0.79 20.90 -13.24
C ALA A 55 1.40 22.05 -12.48
N LEU A 56 2.72 22.19 -12.51
CA LEU A 56 3.29 23.53 -12.44
C LEU A 56 2.39 24.38 -13.33
N PRO A 57 1.77 25.46 -12.83
CA PRO A 57 1.11 26.40 -13.73
C PRO A 57 2.14 26.69 -14.81
N PRO A 58 1.82 26.52 -16.11
CA PRO A 58 2.83 26.70 -17.13
C PRO A 58 3.43 28.08 -16.90
N GLY A 59 4.70 28.10 -16.47
CA GLY A 59 5.45 29.34 -16.47
C GLY A 59 5.34 29.92 -17.89
N PRO A 60 5.40 31.25 -18.05
CA PRO A 60 5.37 31.84 -19.38
C PRO A 60 6.36 31.08 -20.26
N PRO A 61 5.93 30.58 -21.44
CA PRO A 61 6.78 29.75 -22.27
C PRO A 61 8.08 30.50 -22.56
N LEU A 62 9.22 29.92 -22.18
CA LEU A 62 10.51 30.49 -22.52
C LEU A 62 10.64 30.49 -24.06
N PRO A 63 11.06 31.60 -24.68
CA PRO A 63 11.25 31.65 -26.13
C PRO A 63 12.19 30.52 -26.58
N GLY A 64 11.72 29.66 -27.48
CA GLY A 64 12.50 28.54 -28.02
C GLY A 64 12.36 27.21 -27.26
N TYR A 65 11.58 27.15 -26.18
CA TYR A 65 11.29 25.89 -25.47
C TYR A 65 9.88 25.39 -25.80
N PRO A 66 9.70 24.11 -26.16
CA PRO A 66 8.38 23.54 -26.41
C PRO A 66 7.54 23.54 -25.13
N VAL A 67 6.26 23.88 -25.24
CA VAL A 67 5.28 23.67 -24.16
C VAL A 67 5.12 22.16 -23.97
N LEU A 68 5.77 21.61 -22.95
CA LEU A 68 5.55 20.24 -22.52
C LEU A 68 4.14 20.16 -21.92
N ARG A 69 3.21 19.52 -22.62
CA ARG A 69 1.93 19.15 -21.99
C ARG A 69 2.24 18.14 -20.89
N PRO A 70 1.63 18.25 -19.70
CA PRO A 70 1.82 17.23 -18.68
C PRO A 70 1.35 15.88 -19.24
N ASP A 71 2.19 14.86 -19.07
CA ASP A 71 1.81 13.48 -19.40
C ASP A 71 0.52 13.14 -18.65
N ARG A 72 -0.44 12.54 -19.35
CA ARG A 72 -1.68 12.06 -18.75
C ARG A 72 -1.52 10.60 -18.40
N ALA A 73 -2.19 10.18 -17.33
CA ALA A 73 -2.33 8.77 -17.05
C ALA A 73 -3.07 8.06 -18.21
N ARG A 74 -2.66 6.83 -18.46
CA ARG A 74 -3.23 5.95 -19.47
C ARG A 74 -4.52 5.31 -18.90
N PRO A 75 -5.35 4.67 -19.74
CA PRO A 75 -6.44 3.84 -19.25
C PRO A 75 -5.92 2.72 -18.32
N LEU A 76 -6.75 2.28 -17.38
CA LEU A 76 -6.36 1.34 -16.31
C LEU A 76 -5.77 0.04 -16.87
N ASP A 77 -6.34 -0.46 -17.97
CA ASP A 77 -5.95 -1.70 -18.66
C ASP A 77 -4.52 -1.66 -19.26
N LYS A 78 -3.88 -0.50 -19.32
CA LYS A 78 -2.50 -0.33 -19.82
C LYS A 78 -1.42 -0.48 -18.76
N TYR A 79 -1.80 -0.72 -17.51
CA TYR A 79 -0.86 -0.86 -16.40
C TYR A 79 -0.72 -2.31 -15.91
N VAL A 80 0.42 -2.61 -15.32
CA VAL A 80 0.58 -3.67 -14.33
C VAL A 80 0.26 -3.07 -12.96
N ARG A 81 -0.73 -3.62 -12.28
CA ARG A 81 -1.38 -2.99 -11.11
C ARG A 81 -1.05 -3.82 -9.88
N HIS A 82 -0.05 -3.38 -9.14
CA HIS A 82 0.37 -4.03 -7.90
C HIS A 82 -0.45 -3.51 -6.74
N TYR A 83 -1.14 -4.38 -6.01
CA TYR A 83 -1.94 -4.02 -4.84
C TYR A 83 -1.48 -4.82 -3.62
N THR A 84 -1.45 -4.16 -2.46
CA THR A 84 -1.24 -4.81 -1.16
C THR A 84 -2.14 -4.16 -0.11
N LEU A 85 -2.48 -4.92 0.92
CA LEU A 85 -3.23 -4.40 2.06
C LEU A 85 -2.28 -4.10 3.21
N VAL A 86 -2.37 -2.90 3.76
CA VAL A 86 -1.48 -2.40 4.82
C VAL A 86 -2.29 -1.71 5.90
N THR A 87 -1.69 -1.51 7.07
CA THR A 87 -2.25 -0.66 8.12
C THR A 87 -1.37 0.58 8.21
N LEU A 88 -1.93 1.73 7.83
CA LEU A 88 -1.24 3.02 7.88
C LEU A 88 -1.57 3.74 9.19
N ARG A 89 -0.58 4.40 9.78
CA ARG A 89 -0.71 5.34 10.90
C ARG A 89 -0.39 6.75 10.44
N SER A 90 0.62 6.88 9.59
CA SER A 90 1.05 8.15 8.99
C SER A 90 1.49 7.94 7.54
N GLU A 91 1.91 9.04 6.91
CA GLU A 91 2.52 9.04 5.58
C GLU A 91 3.82 8.22 5.52
N GLU A 92 4.56 8.17 6.62
CA GLU A 92 5.83 7.44 6.72
C GLU A 92 5.67 5.92 6.58
N ASP A 93 4.46 5.40 6.80
CA ASP A 93 4.14 3.98 6.64
C ASP A 93 3.91 3.60 5.17
N LEU A 94 3.90 4.55 4.23
CA LEU A 94 3.64 4.26 2.84
C LEU A 94 4.81 3.50 2.20
N PRO A 95 4.51 2.42 1.45
CA PRO A 95 5.53 1.58 0.81
C PRO A 95 6.11 2.19 -0.49
N PHE A 96 5.84 3.46 -0.78
CA PHE A 96 6.34 4.20 -1.93
C PHE A 96 6.56 5.66 -1.57
N THR A 97 7.34 6.36 -2.40
CA THR A 97 7.61 7.79 -2.20
C THR A 97 6.36 8.61 -2.45
N THR A 98 6.03 9.46 -1.49
CA THR A 98 5.05 10.52 -1.64
C THR A 98 5.75 11.75 -2.20
N ILE A 99 5.08 12.42 -3.13
CA ILE A 99 5.47 13.76 -3.57
C ILE A 99 4.90 14.69 -2.51
N ASP A 100 5.67 15.70 -2.07
CA ASP A 100 5.41 16.67 -0.99
C ASP A 100 4.05 17.39 -1.09
N ASN A 101 2.97 16.63 -0.97
CA ASN A 101 1.61 17.06 -0.88
C ASN A 101 1.08 16.40 0.39
N PRO A 102 0.61 17.17 1.38
CA PRO A 102 0.04 16.58 2.58
C PRO A 102 -1.06 15.61 2.15
N LEU A 103 -0.91 14.35 2.55
CA LEU A 103 -1.93 13.36 2.25
C LEU A 103 -3.27 13.81 2.86
N PRO A 104 -4.38 13.62 2.14
CA PRO A 104 -5.68 14.06 2.60
C PRO A 104 -6.03 13.43 3.97
N ALA A 105 -6.84 14.13 4.75
CA ALA A 105 -7.32 13.63 6.04
C ALA A 105 -7.97 12.24 5.89
N GLY A 106 -7.75 11.38 6.90
CA GLY A 106 -8.27 10.00 6.89
C GLY A 106 -7.35 8.96 6.25
N LEU A 107 -6.05 9.22 6.18
CA LEU A 107 -5.04 8.24 5.75
C LEU A 107 -5.00 7.00 6.67
N ALA A 108 -4.99 7.23 7.98
CA ALA A 108 -4.77 6.18 8.98
C ALA A 108 -5.87 5.11 8.98
N GLY A 109 -5.49 3.85 9.10
CA GLY A 109 -6.37 2.69 9.09
C GLY A 109 -5.88 1.59 8.15
N ARG A 110 -6.72 0.58 7.96
CA ARG A 110 -6.45 -0.51 7.01
C ARG A 110 -6.72 -0.01 5.58
N ARG A 111 -5.72 -0.08 4.71
CA ARG A 111 -5.75 0.51 3.36
C ARG A 111 -5.26 -0.48 2.32
N ILE A 112 -5.89 -0.48 1.16
CA ILE A 112 -5.28 -1.06 -0.04
C ILE A 112 -4.42 0.04 -0.65
N VAL A 113 -3.13 -0.24 -0.79
CA VAL A 113 -2.17 0.64 -1.45
C VAL A 113 -1.67 -0.04 -2.70
N GLY A 114 -1.34 0.74 -3.73
CA GLY A 114 -0.87 0.17 -4.97
C GLY A 114 0.02 1.06 -5.81
N VAL A 115 0.74 0.39 -6.70
CA VAL A 115 1.58 0.97 -7.74
C VAL A 115 1.13 0.41 -9.08
N LEU A 116 0.60 1.27 -9.92
CA LEU A 116 0.24 0.97 -11.30
C LEU A 116 1.41 1.41 -12.17
N ALA A 117 2.11 0.48 -12.80
CA ALA A 117 3.29 0.79 -13.63
C ALA A 117 3.08 0.28 -15.05
N SER A 118 3.57 1.04 -16.03
CA SER A 118 3.48 0.61 -17.43
C SER A 118 4.33 -0.68 -17.64
N PRO A 119 3.89 -1.62 -18.50
CA PRO A 119 4.60 -2.89 -18.76
C PRO A 119 6.09 -2.77 -19.06
N ASP A 120 6.50 -1.69 -19.73
CA ASP A 120 7.88 -1.36 -20.05
C ASP A 120 8.75 -1.03 -18.83
N ILE A 121 8.14 -0.60 -17.72
CA ILE A 121 8.84 -0.27 -16.48
C ILE A 121 9.11 -1.52 -15.64
N VAL A 122 8.13 -2.43 -15.56
CA VAL A 122 8.19 -3.62 -14.69
C VAL A 122 8.50 -4.92 -15.44
N GLY A 123 8.59 -4.89 -16.77
CA GLY A 123 8.93 -6.05 -17.60
C GLY A 123 7.87 -7.15 -17.62
N GLN A 124 6.60 -6.81 -17.37
CA GLN A 124 5.49 -7.76 -17.23
C GLN A 124 4.26 -7.29 -18.04
N PRO A 125 3.42 -8.20 -18.55
CA PRO A 125 2.20 -7.81 -19.23
C PRO A 125 1.23 -7.10 -18.28
N ALA A 126 0.40 -6.20 -18.82
CA ALA A 126 -0.64 -5.52 -18.07
C ALA A 126 -1.58 -6.53 -17.39
N GLY A 127 -1.96 -6.25 -16.16
CA GLY A 127 -2.65 -7.20 -15.30
C GLY A 127 -2.63 -6.77 -13.84
N ILE A 128 -3.29 -7.57 -12.99
CA ILE A 128 -3.33 -7.33 -11.55
C ILE A 128 -2.31 -8.25 -10.88
N VAL A 129 -1.53 -7.68 -9.95
CA VAL A 129 -0.60 -8.42 -9.12
C VAL A 129 -0.92 -8.14 -7.66
N ILE A 130 -1.37 -9.15 -6.93
CA ILE A 130 -1.57 -9.04 -5.48
C ILE A 130 -0.24 -9.34 -4.79
N SER A 131 0.37 -8.29 -4.25
CA SER A 131 1.66 -8.33 -3.57
C SER A 131 1.47 -8.46 -2.07
N GLN A 132 2.46 -9.04 -1.40
CA GLN A 132 2.56 -8.95 0.06
C GLN A 132 3.08 -7.57 0.47
N THR A 133 2.90 -7.20 1.74
CA THR A 133 3.44 -5.97 2.31
C THR A 133 4.95 -5.89 2.07
N GLY A 134 5.42 -4.75 1.56
CA GLY A 134 6.84 -4.52 1.24
C GLY A 134 7.31 -5.08 -0.10
N GLN A 135 6.44 -5.74 -0.88
CA GLN A 135 6.73 -6.27 -2.21
C GLN A 135 6.17 -5.43 -3.37
N LEU A 136 5.74 -4.20 -3.10
CA LEU A 136 5.42 -3.28 -4.18
C LEU A 136 6.70 -2.89 -4.94
N PRO A 137 6.60 -2.66 -6.26
CA PRO A 137 7.71 -2.11 -7.03
C PRO A 137 8.22 -0.80 -6.42
N LYS A 138 9.52 -0.72 -6.13
CA LYS A 138 10.18 0.50 -5.66
C LYS A 138 10.54 1.37 -6.85
N ILE A 139 9.58 2.15 -7.33
CA ILE A 139 9.77 3.06 -8.46
C ILE A 139 9.65 4.49 -7.93
N PHE A 140 10.71 5.27 -8.09
CA PHE A 140 10.80 6.64 -7.54
C PHE A 140 10.37 7.71 -8.56
N HIS A 141 10.54 7.43 -9.86
CA HIS A 141 10.22 8.36 -10.94
C HIS A 141 9.63 7.60 -12.13
N GLY A 142 8.55 8.14 -12.71
CA GLY A 142 7.93 7.57 -13.90
C GLY A 142 6.86 8.43 -14.55
N GLY A 143 6.64 9.66 -14.06
CA GLY A 143 5.53 10.49 -14.52
C GLY A 143 4.21 9.75 -14.38
N CYS A 144 3.28 9.94 -15.32
CA CYS A 144 2.04 9.18 -15.33
C CYS A 144 2.17 7.76 -15.92
N SER A 145 3.38 7.32 -16.29
CA SER A 145 3.65 5.90 -16.55
C SER A 145 3.69 5.07 -15.27
N VAL A 146 3.73 5.74 -14.10
CA VAL A 146 3.61 5.14 -12.77
C VAL A 146 2.60 5.93 -11.93
N VAL A 147 1.57 5.27 -11.41
CA VAL A 147 0.53 5.89 -10.59
C VAL A 147 0.49 5.20 -9.23
N ASN A 148 0.55 5.98 -8.15
CA ASN A 148 0.37 5.50 -6.79
C ASN A 148 -1.09 5.67 -6.39
N VAL A 149 -1.61 4.71 -5.62
CA VAL A 149 -3.01 4.74 -5.15
C VAL A 149 -3.11 4.32 -3.69
N ILE A 150 -4.07 4.94 -2.99
CA ILE A 150 -4.50 4.59 -1.65
C ILE A 150 -6.03 4.51 -1.64
N TYR A 151 -6.55 3.39 -1.17
CA TYR A 151 -7.97 3.07 -1.10
C TYR A 151 -8.37 2.62 0.30
N ASP A 152 -9.53 3.09 0.75
CA ASP A 152 -10.16 2.71 2.00
C ASP A 152 -11.29 1.70 1.71
N PRO A 153 -11.06 0.39 1.91
CA PRO A 153 -12.08 -0.62 1.65
C PRO A 153 -13.25 -0.54 2.62
N GLN A 154 -13.06 -0.03 3.84
CA GLN A 154 -14.16 0.08 4.81
C GLN A 154 -15.13 1.19 4.43
N ALA A 155 -14.61 2.29 3.89
CA ALA A 155 -15.42 3.42 3.44
C ALA A 155 -15.80 3.34 1.95
N GLY A 156 -15.32 2.33 1.22
CA GLY A 156 -15.59 2.17 -0.21
C GLY A 156 -15.09 3.33 -1.08
N ARG A 157 -13.98 3.98 -0.71
CA ARG A 157 -13.54 5.22 -1.38
C ARG A 157 -12.04 5.26 -1.68
N LEU A 158 -11.69 5.94 -2.77
CA LEU A 158 -10.31 6.38 -3.01
C LEU A 158 -9.92 7.44 -1.97
N VAL A 159 -8.83 7.20 -1.26
CA VAL A 159 -8.21 8.20 -0.38
C VAL A 159 -7.38 9.16 -1.24
N SER A 160 -6.56 8.62 -2.13
CA SER A 160 -5.75 9.40 -3.07
C SER A 160 -5.27 8.55 -4.24
N ALA A 161 -5.00 9.20 -5.38
CA ALA A 161 -4.31 8.62 -6.52
C ALA A 161 -3.53 9.72 -7.27
N TRP A 162 -2.28 9.47 -7.64
CA TRP A 162 -1.41 10.48 -8.27
C TRP A 162 -0.34 9.87 -9.17
N CYS A 163 0.15 10.65 -10.13
CA CYS A 163 1.30 10.28 -10.96
C CYS A 163 2.62 10.46 -10.20
N ASN A 164 3.56 9.54 -10.41
CA ASN A 164 4.85 9.51 -9.72
C ASN A 164 5.91 10.37 -10.46
N VAL A 165 5.73 11.70 -10.40
CA VAL A 165 6.68 12.68 -10.95
C VAL A 165 7.79 13.03 -9.94
N PRO A 166 9.04 13.27 -10.40
CA PRO A 166 10.07 13.84 -9.53
C PRO A 166 9.67 15.22 -9.01
N ASN A 167 10.08 15.52 -7.77
CA ASN A 167 10.19 16.91 -7.30
C ASN A 167 11.24 17.61 -8.19
N LEU A 168 10.85 18.72 -8.83
CA LEU A 168 11.77 19.65 -9.50
C LEU A 168 12.16 20.78 -8.56
#